data_AF-U3RHM2-F1
#
_entry.id   AF-U3RHM2-F1
#
_cell.length_a   1.000
_cell.length_b   1.000
_cell.length_c   1.000
_cell.angle_alpha   90.00
_cell.angle_beta   90.00
_cell.angle_gamma   90.00
#
_symmetry.space_group_name_H-M   'P 1'
#
loop_
_entity.id
_entity.type
_entity.pdbx_description
1 polymer ?
#
loop_
_entity_poly.entity_id
_entity_poly.type
_entity_poly.pdbx_seq_one_letter_code
_entity_poly.pdbx_strand_id
1 'polypeptide(L)' 'MSRRGRPPVMKAWRVRITQPGEEPLEFTLFAKTREKAEEMARFMVHQSFPFARFTVKKIGRVL' A
#
# COMPACT_ATOMS: atom_id res chain seq x y z
N MET A 1 2.50 -31.15 15.40
CA MET A 1 1.86 -30.65 14.16
C MET A 1 2.43 -29.28 13.83
N SER A 2 3.42 -29.19 12.95
CA SER A 2 4.01 -27.92 12.58
C SER A 2 3.85 -27.69 11.08
N ARG A 3 2.99 -26.76 10.65
CA ARG A 3 3.13 -26.14 9.32
C ARG A 3 4.32 -25.16 9.40
N ARG A 4 5.53 -25.71 9.56
CA ARG A 4 6.81 -24.97 9.57
C ARG A 4 7.09 -24.52 8.14
N GLY A 5 7.22 -23.20 7.94
CA GLY A 5 8.19 -22.71 6.95
C GLY A 5 7.74 -21.79 5.82
N ARG A 6 6.48 -21.36 5.68
CA ARG A 6 6.21 -20.22 4.78
C ARG A 6 6.20 -18.93 5.59
N PRO A 7 7.21 -18.05 5.45
CA PRO A 7 7.13 -16.70 6.00
C PRO A 7 5.81 -16.07 5.55
N PRO A 8 5.18 -15.20 6.37
CA PRO A 8 4.00 -14.48 5.92
C PRO A 8 4.37 -13.78 4.61
N VAL A 9 3.75 -14.22 3.50
CA VAL A 9 4.16 -13.77 2.17
C VAL A 9 3.85 -12.28 2.09
N MET A 10 4.90 -11.47 1.98
CA MET A 10 4.75 -10.04 1.72
C MET A 10 3.93 -9.88 0.44
N LYS A 11 2.87 -9.07 0.49
CA LYS A 11 2.00 -8.80 -0.65
C LYS A 11 2.31 -7.39 -1.15
N ALA A 12 2.29 -7.23 -2.47
CA ALA A 12 2.38 -5.93 -3.10
C ALA A 12 1.02 -5.22 -3.05
N TRP A 13 1.04 -3.95 -2.67
CA TRP A 13 -0.12 -3.08 -2.57
C TRP A 13 0.18 -1.79 -3.34
N ARG A 14 -0.67 -1.46 -4.31
CA ARG A 14 -0.59 -0.20 -5.02
C ARG A 14 -1.30 0.86 -4.20
N VAL A 15 -0.57 1.92 -3.90
CA VAL A 15 -1.12 3.14 -3.32
C VAL A 15 -1.25 4.15 -4.44
N ARG A 16 -2.44 4.73 -4.60
CA ARG A 16 -2.70 5.84 -5.52
C ARG A 16 -3.11 7.05 -4.72
N ILE A 17 -2.34 8.13 -4.83
CA ILE A 17 -2.61 9.43 -4.25
C ILE A 17 -3.27 10.30 -5.33
N THR A 18 -4.30 11.03 -4.96
CA THR A 18 -5.00 11.99 -5.83
C THR A 18 -5.09 13.33 -5.12
N GLN A 19 -4.63 14.38 -5.79
CA GLN A 19 -4.73 15.77 -5.36
C GLN A 19 -5.56 16.57 -6.38
N PRO A 20 -6.31 17.60 -5.96
CA PRO A 20 -7.00 18.47 -6.90
C PRO A 20 -6.00 19.21 -7.79
N GLY A 21 -6.16 19.09 -9.12
CA GLY A 21 -5.34 19.82 -10.08
C GLY A 21 -3.97 19.20 -10.40
N GLU A 22 -3.64 18.04 -9.84
CA GLU A 22 -2.41 17.30 -10.14
C GLU A 22 -2.68 15.91 -10.69
N GLU A 23 -1.70 15.36 -11.41
CA GLU A 23 -1.76 13.97 -11.84
C GLU A 23 -1.69 13.00 -10.66
N PRO A 24 -2.42 11.87 -10.71
CA PRO A 24 -2.36 10.87 -9.66
C PRO A 24 -0.96 10.26 -9.52
N LEU A 25 -0.43 10.26 -8.30
CA LEU A 25 0.83 9.61 -7.96
C LEU A 25 0.57 8.17 -7.53
N GLU A 26 1.28 7.20 -8.11
CA GLU A 26 1.17 5.79 -7.76
C GLU A 26 2.50 5.23 -7.28
N PHE A 27 2.48 4.46 -6.18
CA PHE A 27 3.63 3.73 -5.69
C PHE A 27 3.24 2.37 -5.13
N THR A 28 4.20 1.46 -4.99
CA THR A 28 3.97 0.10 -4.48
C THR A 28 4.57 -0.06 -3.09
N LEU A 29 3.78 -0.60 -2.17
CA LEU A 29 4.20 -0.98 -0.82
C LEU A 29 4.14 -2.50 -0.67
N PHE A 30 5.04 -3.05 0.14
CA PHE A 30 5.01 -4.45 0.50
C PHE A 30 4.58 -4.61 1.95
N ALA A 31 3.47 -5.30 2.18
CA ALA A 31 2.95 -5.57 3.53
C ALA A 31 2.24 -6.92 3.59
N LYS A 32 2.25 -7.54 4.77
CA LYS A 32 1.63 -8.85 5.01
C LYS A 32 0.10 -8.81 4.92
N THR A 33 -0.48 -7.70 5.37
CA THR A 33 -1.93 -7.48 5.44
C THR A 33 -2.30 -6.14 4.80
N ARG A 34 -3.60 -5.96 4.55
CA ARG A 34 -4.13 -4.71 3.99
C ARG A 34 -4.04 -3.58 4.99
N GLU A 35 -4.37 -3.86 6.24
CA GLU A 35 -4.40 -2.90 7.34
C GLU A 35 -3.01 -2.31 7.54
N LYS A 36 -1.95 -3.14 7.49
CA LYS A 36 -0.59 -2.65 7.60
C LYS A 36 -0.17 -1.81 6.40
N ALA A 37 -0.62 -2.16 5.19
CA ALA A 37 -0.39 -1.37 3.99
C ALA A 37 -1.08 0.00 4.09
N GLU A 38 -2.32 0.06 4.60
CA GLU A 38 -3.08 1.29 4.80
C GLU A 38 -2.48 2.18 5.89
N GLU A 39 -1.98 1.60 6.99
CA GLU A 39 -1.26 2.33 8.03
C GLU A 39 0.01 2.98 7.49
N MET A 40 0.82 2.22 6.74
CA MET A 40 2.04 2.71 6.09
C MET A 40 1.72 3.78 5.04
N ALA A 41 0.72 3.54 4.19
CA ALA A 41 0.27 4.51 3.20
C ALA A 41 -0.23 5.80 3.86
N ARG A 42 -1.03 5.71 4.94
CA ARG A 42 -1.51 6.88 5.67
C ARG A 42 -0.34 7.70 6.21
N PHE A 43 0.62 7.05 6.86
CA PHE A 43 1.81 7.70 7.41
C PHE A 43 2.60 8.42 6.31
N MET A 44 2.91 7.73 5.20
CA MET A 44 3.68 8.30 4.09
C MET A 44 2.94 9.42 3.37
N VAL A 45 1.65 9.24 3.07
CA VAL A 45 0.85 10.23 2.34
C VAL A 45 0.61 11.47 3.19
N HIS A 46 0.26 11.34 4.48
CA HIS A 46 -0.01 12.52 5.31
C HIS A 46 1.25 13.36 5.60
N GLN A 47 2.43 12.73 5.65
CA GLN A 47 3.69 13.44 5.81
C GLN A 47 4.03 14.32 4.59
N SER A 48 3.72 13.83 3.38
CA SER A 48 4.07 14.54 2.13
C SER A 48 2.93 15.37 1.53
N PHE A 49 1.67 14.97 1.76
CA PHE A 49 0.49 15.55 1.13
C PHE A 49 -0.69 15.62 2.11
N PRO A 50 -0.75 16.66 2.97
CA PRO A 50 -1.68 16.74 4.10
C PRO A 50 -3.17 16.70 3.72
N PHE A 51 -3.52 17.11 2.50
CA PHE A 51 -4.90 17.20 2.02
C PHE A 51 -5.23 16.15 0.94
N ALA A 52 -4.28 15.28 0.60
CA ALA A 52 -4.48 14.32 -0.47
C ALA A 52 -5.36 13.15 -0.05
N ARG A 53 -6.15 12.65 -1.01
CA ARG A 53 -6.87 11.39 -0.86
C ARG A 53 -5.99 10.27 -1.39
N PHE A 54 -6.01 9.11 -0.73
CA PHE A 54 -5.30 7.94 -1.22
C PHE A 54 -6.19 6.69 -1.22
N THR A 55 -5.85 5.75 -2.10
CA THR A 55 -6.47 4.43 -2.15
C THR A 55 -5.39 3.35 -2.13
N VAL A 56 -5.67 2.24 -1.44
CA VAL A 56 -4.76 1.09 -1.36
C VAL A 56 -5.45 -0.11 -2.01
N LYS A 57 -4.86 -0.63 -3.08
CA LYS A 57 -5.35 -1.81 -3.80
C LYS A 57 -4.29 -2.90 -3.80
N LYS A 58 -4.70 -4.13 -3.52
CA LYS A 58 -3.81 -5.29 -3.64
C LYS A 58 -3.41 -5.42 -5.10
N ILE A 59 -2.11 -5.43 -5.38
CA ILE A 59 -1.63 -5.85 -6.68
C ILE A 59 -1.75 -7.38 -6.68
N GLY A 60 -2.41 -7.92 -7.71
CA GLY A 60 -2.59 -9.36 -7.86
C GLY A 60 -1.25 -10.08 -8.08
N ARG A 61 -1.25 -11.16 -8.87
CA ARG A 61 0.01 -11.68 -9.40
C ARG A 61 0.64 -10.55 -10.22
N VAL A 62 1.71 -9.95 -9.70
CA VAL A 62 2.65 -9.22 -10.54
C VAL A 62 3.21 -10.30 -11.46
N LEU A 63 2.76 -10.31 -12.71
CA LEU A 63 3.29 -11.18 -13.76
C LEU A 63 4.74 -10.76 -14.05
#